data_AF-W9YVK4-F1
#
_entry.id   AF-W9YVK4-F1
#
_cell.length_a   1.000
_cell.length_b   1.000
_cell.length_c   1.000
_cell.angle_alpha   90.00
_cell.angle_beta   90.00
_cell.angle_gamma   90.00
#
_symmetry.space_group_name_H-M   'P 1'
#
loop_
_entity.id
_entity.type
_entity.pdbx_description
1 polymer ?
#
loop_
_entity_poly.entity_id
_entity_poly.type
_entity_poly.pdbx_seq_one_letter_code
_entity_poly.pdbx_strand_id
1 'polypeptide(L)'
;MTRLRVEEAKRSVERLQSKGTTVNADETVAMMIHTDQVERKITEGTGYLHCFRGRVNLRRTEIACLTWIRQTICGSSFMGNSTYFYEQAGLADSSAFDLTIAQFALGFIGTVLSWPLMARVGRRKIYVWGLFLLTVILFVTGCLGIPPKAPSRSWEIGSLLLVYTFTYDITVGPVYYSLVAELPSSRLRQRTIVLARNAYNIVGVAYTNIIGLYSLNPTAWNWGAKSAFF
;
A
#
# COMPACT_ATOMS: atom_id res chain seq x y z
N MET A 1 -8.41 -3.92 29.56
CA MET A 1 -7.33 -3.85 30.58
C MET A 1 -6.82 -2.43 30.64
N THR A 2 -7.43 -1.63 31.51
CA THR A 2 -7.11 -0.22 31.74
C THR A 2 -6.16 -0.18 32.94
N ARG A 3 -4.84 -0.18 32.72
CA ARG A 3 -3.90 0.20 33.79
C ARG A 3 -3.49 1.63 33.48
N LEU A 4 -4.10 2.60 34.16
CA LEU A 4 -3.67 4.00 34.12
C LEU A 4 -2.32 4.10 34.86
N ARG A 5 -1.25 3.72 34.19
CA ARG A 5 0.13 3.83 34.70
C ARG A 5 0.67 5.21 34.40
N VAL A 6 0.05 6.21 35.02
CA VAL A 6 0.32 7.63 34.74
C VAL A 6 1.79 7.96 35.00
N GLU A 7 2.36 7.43 36.08
CA GLU A 7 3.78 7.63 36.43
C GLU A 7 4.75 6.99 35.41
N GLU A 8 4.42 5.81 34.87
CA GLU A 8 5.23 5.19 33.82
C GLU A 8 5.13 5.97 32.50
N ALA A 9 3.95 6.54 32.21
CA ALA A 9 3.73 7.40 31.05
C ALA A 9 4.55 8.69 31.16
N LYS A 10 4.57 9.34 32.33
CA LYS A 10 5.39 10.54 32.59
C LYS A 10 6.87 10.26 32.39
N ARG A 11 7.41 9.21 33.02
CA ARG A 11 8.82 8.80 32.85
C ARG A 11 9.18 8.52 31.39
N SER A 12 8.23 7.94 30.64
CA SER A 12 8.43 7.67 29.21
C SER A 12 8.44 8.96 28.39
N VAL A 13 7.56 9.91 28.69
CA VAL A 13 7.51 11.24 28.04
C VAL A 13 8.79 12.03 28.33
N GLU A 14 9.22 12.09 29.58
CA GLU A 14 10.48 12.76 29.99
C GLU A 14 11.69 12.18 29.26
N ARG A 15 11.75 10.85 29.11
CA ARG A 15 12.84 10.17 28.38
C ARG A 15 12.85 10.50 26.89
N LEU A 16 11.69 10.75 26.29
CA LEU A 16 11.54 11.05 24.85
C LEU A 16 11.70 12.53 24.53
N GLN A 17 11.60 13.42 25.52
CA GLN A 17 11.79 14.85 25.32
C GLN A 17 13.27 15.19 25.07
N SER A 18 13.51 16.12 24.15
CA SER A 18 14.86 16.63 23.91
C SER A 18 15.37 17.38 25.14
N LYS A 19 16.66 17.20 25.47
CA LYS A 19 17.30 17.92 26.58
C LYS A 19 17.19 19.42 26.36
N GLY A 20 16.61 20.14 27.32
CA GLY A 20 16.40 21.60 27.26
C GLY A 20 15.03 22.06 26.79
N THR A 21 14.07 21.15 26.58
CA THR A 21 12.69 21.52 26.22
C THR A 21 11.91 21.96 27.47
N THR A 22 11.12 23.04 27.38
CA THR A 22 10.24 23.56 28.45
C THR A 22 8.88 22.86 28.53
N VAL A 23 8.67 21.78 27.77
CA VAL A 23 7.37 21.10 27.69
C VAL A 23 7.16 20.29 28.96
N ASN A 24 6.14 20.67 29.73
CA ASN A 24 5.81 19.97 30.97
C ASN A 24 5.28 18.55 30.66
N ALA A 25 5.96 17.53 31.18
CA ALA A 25 5.57 16.13 31.01
C ALA A 25 4.18 15.87 31.61
N ASP A 26 3.82 16.56 32.69
CA ASP A 26 2.50 16.45 33.32
C ASP A 26 1.39 16.95 32.39
N GLU A 27 1.59 18.10 31.74
CA GLU A 27 0.61 18.64 30.77
C GLU A 27 0.47 17.73 29.55
N THR A 28 1.58 17.16 29.07
CA THR A 28 1.57 16.23 27.94
C THR A 28 0.78 14.96 28.27
N VAL A 29 1.01 14.38 29.46
CA VAL A 29 0.28 13.19 29.92
C VAL A 29 -1.19 13.52 30.20
N ALA A 30 -1.49 14.70 30.75
CA ALA A 30 -2.87 15.16 30.95
C ALA A 30 -3.63 15.28 29.61
N MET A 31 -2.98 15.82 28.58
CA MET A 31 -3.54 15.90 27.23
C MET A 31 -3.78 14.51 26.62
N MET A 32 -2.89 13.54 26.84
CA MET A 32 -3.10 12.16 26.39
C MET A 32 -4.31 11.52 27.07
N ILE A 33 -4.45 11.67 28.39
CA ILE A 33 -5.60 11.16 29.16
C ILE A 33 -6.91 11.80 28.68
N HIS A 34 -6.90 13.12 28.47
CA HIS A 34 -8.07 13.83 27.96
C HIS A 34 -8.47 13.33 26.56
N THR A 35 -7.50 13.14 25.66
CA THR A 35 -7.73 12.63 24.32
C THR A 35 -8.30 11.21 24.35
N ASP A 36 -7.76 10.30 25.17
CA ASP A 36 -8.31 8.94 25.35
C ASP A 36 -9.77 8.96 25.82
N GLN A 37 -10.09 9.81 26.80
CA GLN A 37 -11.46 9.96 27.27
C GLN A 37 -12.42 10.46 26.18
N VAL A 38 -11.98 11.43 25.37
CA VAL A 38 -12.77 11.95 24.24
C VAL A 38 -12.95 10.86 23.17
N GLU A 39 -11.90 10.14 22.79
CA GLU A 39 -11.98 9.06 21.81
C GLU A 39 -12.90 7.93 22.27
N ARG A 40 -12.84 7.57 23.56
CA ARG A 40 -13.73 6.58 24.17
C ARG A 40 -15.19 7.01 24.11
N LYS A 41 -15.51 8.24 24.52
CA LYS A 41 -16.87 8.79 24.43
C LYS A 41 -17.39 8.82 22.99
N ILE A 42 -16.53 9.16 22.03
CA ILE A 42 -16.90 9.17 20.60
C ILE A 42 -17.18 7.74 20.11
N THR A 43 -16.38 6.76 20.55
CA THR A 43 -16.45 5.36 20.10
C THR A 43 -17.47 4.53 20.89
N GLU A 44 -17.94 5.01 22.03
CA GLU A 44 -18.95 4.34 22.86
C GLU A 44 -20.23 4.03 22.08
N GLY A 45 -20.74 2.80 22.27
CA GLY A 45 -21.95 2.29 21.62
C GLY A 45 -21.81 2.08 20.10
N THR A 46 -20.61 2.18 19.53
CA THR A 46 -20.41 1.78 18.13
C THR A 46 -20.29 0.25 18.04
N GLY A 47 -20.78 -0.35 16.96
CA GLY A 47 -20.47 -1.73 16.53
C GLY A 47 -19.96 -1.80 15.07
N TYR A 48 -19.49 -2.96 14.59
CA TYR A 48 -19.10 -3.12 13.17
C TYR A 48 -20.27 -2.90 12.20
N LEU A 49 -21.50 -3.26 12.59
CA LEU A 49 -22.71 -3.01 11.83
C LEU A 49 -22.94 -1.52 11.57
N HIS A 50 -22.41 -0.63 12.42
CA HIS A 50 -22.52 0.81 12.22
C HIS A 50 -21.66 1.33 11.06
N CYS A 51 -20.64 0.57 10.62
CA CYS A 51 -19.89 0.88 9.40
C CYS A 51 -20.77 0.74 8.15
N PHE A 52 -21.73 -0.21 8.17
CA PHE A 52 -22.65 -0.47 7.07
C PHE A 52 -23.99 0.28 7.24
N ARG A 53 -24.21 0.95 8.37
CA ARG A 53 -25.46 1.66 8.66
C ARG A 53 -25.37 3.12 8.22
N GLY A 54 -26.25 3.49 7.29
CA GLY A 54 -26.37 4.84 6.74
C GLY A 54 -25.50 5.05 5.51
N ARG A 55 -26.02 5.81 4.54
CA ARG A 55 -25.43 5.99 3.20
C ARG A 55 -24.01 6.58 3.21
N VAL A 56 -23.71 7.46 4.18
CA VAL A 56 -22.41 8.14 4.28
C VAL A 56 -21.32 7.22 4.84
N ASN A 57 -21.60 6.49 5.93
CA ASN A 57 -20.63 5.59 6.53
C ASN A 57 -20.34 4.41 5.61
N LEU A 58 -21.39 3.84 4.98
CA LEU A 58 -21.25 2.77 4.01
C LEU A 58 -20.34 3.21 2.85
N ARG A 59 -20.58 4.39 2.27
CA ARG A 59 -19.74 4.91 1.17
C ARG A 59 -18.28 5.13 1.61
N ARG A 60 -18.04 5.62 2.83
CA ARG A 60 -16.68 5.80 3.36
C ARG A 60 -15.97 4.46 3.58
N THR A 61 -16.66 3.49 4.17
CA THR A 61 -16.13 2.15 4.41
C THR A 61 -15.88 1.42 3.08
N GLU A 62 -16.79 1.51 2.12
CA GLU A 62 -16.64 0.96 0.78
C GLU A 62 -15.42 1.56 0.07
N ILE A 63 -15.28 2.89 0.05
CA ILE A 63 -14.12 3.54 -0.58
C ILE A 63 -12.82 3.12 0.11
N ALA A 64 -12.79 2.99 1.44
CA ALA A 64 -11.60 2.54 2.17
C ALA A 64 -11.24 1.08 1.81
N CYS A 65 -12.23 0.18 1.76
CA CYS A 65 -12.03 -1.21 1.33
C CYS A 65 -11.54 -1.28 -0.12
N LEU A 66 -12.19 -0.56 -1.04
CA LEU A 66 -11.82 -0.53 -2.46
C LEU A 66 -10.43 0.03 -2.68
N THR A 67 -10.04 1.09 -1.95
CA THR A 67 -8.69 1.67 -2.02
C THR A 67 -7.64 0.61 -1.69
N TRP A 68 -7.90 -0.24 -0.68
CA TRP A 68 -6.95 -1.28 -0.29
C TRP A 68 -6.98 -2.48 -1.24
N ILE A 69 -8.16 -2.91 -1.68
CA ILE A 69 -8.30 -3.96 -2.69
C ILE A 69 -7.57 -3.58 -3.99
N ARG A 70 -7.70 -2.32 -4.43
CA ARG A 70 -7.04 -1.79 -5.63
C ARG A 70 -5.53 -1.96 -5.57
N GLN A 71 -4.93 -1.87 -4.38
CA GLN A 71 -3.50 -2.07 -4.18
C GLN A 71 -3.04 -3.48 -4.58
N THR A 72 -3.83 -4.51 -4.23
CA THR A 72 -3.53 -5.88 -4.62
C THR A 72 -3.68 -6.07 -6.13
N ILE A 73 -4.77 -5.53 -6.68
CA ILE A 73 -5.14 -5.74 -8.08
C ILE A 73 -4.23 -4.94 -9.02
N CYS A 74 -3.65 -3.83 -8.58
CA CYS A 74 -2.86 -2.97 -9.46
C CYS A 74 -1.47 -3.52 -9.82
N GLY A 75 -1.20 -4.81 -9.58
CA GLY A 75 0.05 -5.47 -9.99
C GLY A 75 1.06 -5.69 -8.86
N SER A 76 0.66 -5.64 -7.59
CA SER A 76 1.57 -5.91 -6.46
C SER A 76 2.20 -7.31 -6.51
N SER A 77 1.50 -8.27 -7.13
CA SER A 77 1.99 -9.64 -7.32
C SER A 77 3.19 -9.72 -8.28
N PHE A 78 3.31 -8.79 -9.24
CA PHE A 78 4.46 -8.73 -10.15
C PHE A 78 5.72 -8.26 -9.42
N MET A 79 5.59 -7.30 -8.50
CA MET A 79 6.72 -6.88 -7.65
C MET A 79 7.13 -8.00 -6.70
N GLY A 80 6.15 -8.68 -6.08
CA GLY A 80 6.39 -9.76 -5.13
C GLY A 80 7.05 -11.00 -5.75
N ASN A 81 6.80 -11.28 -7.04
CA ASN A 81 7.37 -12.39 -7.80
C ASN A 81 8.25 -11.88 -8.96
N SER A 82 8.94 -10.76 -8.76
CA SER A 82 9.67 -10.03 -9.81
C SER A 82 10.77 -10.87 -10.46
N THR A 83 11.58 -11.59 -9.67
CA THR A 83 12.61 -12.50 -10.22
C THR A 83 12.00 -13.55 -11.17
N TYR A 84 10.91 -14.17 -10.75
CA TYR A 84 10.20 -15.15 -11.56
C TYR A 84 9.61 -14.52 -12.84
N PHE A 85 9.10 -13.29 -12.75
CA PHE A 85 8.61 -12.56 -13.91
C PHE A 85 9.74 -12.26 -14.91
N TYR A 86 10.92 -11.85 -14.43
CA TYR A 86 12.09 -11.59 -15.28
C TYR A 86 12.58 -12.85 -15.99
N GLU A 87 12.62 -13.98 -15.29
CA GLU A 87 12.94 -15.29 -15.87
C GLU A 87 11.91 -15.69 -16.94
N GLN A 88 10.60 -15.53 -16.65
CA GLN A 88 9.54 -15.82 -17.63
C GLN A 88 9.58 -14.92 -18.86
N ALA A 89 10.01 -13.67 -18.69
CA ALA A 89 10.25 -12.73 -19.78
C ALA A 89 11.44 -13.16 -20.67
N GLY A 90 12.28 -14.11 -20.23
CA GLY A 90 13.39 -14.67 -20.99
C GLY A 90 14.76 -14.10 -20.63
N LEU A 91 14.89 -13.45 -19.47
CA LEU A 91 16.19 -13.00 -18.95
C LEU A 91 16.92 -14.18 -18.30
N ALA A 92 18.26 -14.14 -18.35
CA ALA A 92 19.08 -15.09 -17.62
C ALA A 92 18.97 -14.88 -16.11
N ASP A 93 19.09 -15.95 -15.32
CA ASP A 93 18.93 -15.93 -13.86
C ASP A 93 19.80 -14.87 -13.17
N SER A 94 21.04 -14.67 -13.64
CA SER A 94 21.95 -13.64 -13.11
C SER A 94 21.41 -12.23 -13.36
N SER A 95 20.94 -11.94 -14.57
CA SER A 95 20.35 -10.65 -14.93
C SER A 95 19.01 -10.42 -14.25
N ALA A 96 18.19 -11.46 -14.08
CA ALA A 96 16.92 -11.39 -13.35
C ALA A 96 17.16 -11.02 -11.88
N PHE A 97 18.17 -11.61 -11.25
CA PHE A 97 18.56 -11.29 -9.87
C PHE A 97 19.07 -9.85 -9.73
N ASP A 98 19.95 -9.39 -10.64
CA ASP A 98 20.46 -8.02 -10.64
C ASP A 98 19.33 -6.99 -10.80
N LEU A 99 18.34 -7.25 -11.67
CA LEU A 99 17.18 -6.38 -11.82
C LEU A 99 16.28 -6.38 -10.58
N THR A 100 16.13 -7.52 -9.88
CA THR A 100 15.39 -7.55 -8.61
C THR A 100 16.08 -6.70 -7.53
N ILE A 101 17.41 -6.70 -7.46
CA ILE A 101 18.15 -5.79 -6.56
C ILE A 101 17.90 -4.33 -6.95
N ALA A 102 18.01 -4.01 -8.24
CA ALA A 102 17.75 -2.66 -8.75
C ALA A 102 16.31 -2.21 -8.43
N GLN A 103 15.34 -3.13 -8.52
CA GLN A 103 13.95 -2.89 -8.17
C GLN A 103 13.80 -2.49 -6.70
N PHE A 104 14.43 -3.21 -5.77
CA PHE A 104 14.37 -2.84 -4.35
C PHE A 104 15.04 -1.51 -4.06
N ALA A 105 16.18 -1.21 -4.69
CA ALA A 105 16.86 0.07 -4.56
C ALA A 105 15.98 1.22 -5.07
N LEU A 106 15.38 1.07 -6.24
CA LEU A 106 14.45 2.06 -6.80
C LEU A 106 13.19 2.22 -5.95
N GLY A 107 12.67 1.13 -5.38
CA GLY A 107 11.53 1.20 -4.48
C GLY A 107 11.83 1.96 -3.20
N PHE A 108 13.03 1.79 -2.64
CA PHE A 108 13.49 2.60 -1.50
C PHE A 108 13.57 4.09 -1.86
N ILE A 109 14.22 4.42 -2.98
CA ILE A 109 14.34 5.80 -3.46
C ILE A 109 12.95 6.41 -3.73
N GLY A 110 12.06 5.68 -4.41
CA GLY A 110 10.69 6.08 -4.68
C GLY A 110 9.92 6.39 -3.40
N THR A 111 10.06 5.54 -2.38
CA THR A 111 9.43 5.74 -1.08
C THR A 111 9.91 7.02 -0.39
N VAL A 112 11.22 7.30 -0.39
CA VAL A 112 11.77 8.53 0.18
C VAL A 112 11.29 9.77 -0.57
N LEU A 113 11.24 9.71 -1.90
CA LEU A 113 10.75 10.80 -2.74
C LEU A 113 9.24 11.05 -2.59
N SER A 114 8.48 10.06 -2.13
CA SER A 114 7.04 10.21 -1.90
C SER A 114 6.72 11.22 -0.78
N TRP A 115 7.58 11.36 0.23
CA TRP A 115 7.30 12.22 1.39
C TRP A 115 7.12 13.70 1.00
N PRO A 116 8.07 14.35 0.30
CA PRO A 116 7.88 15.72 -0.14
C PRO A 116 6.75 15.86 -1.19
N LEU A 117 6.51 14.82 -1.99
CA LEU A 117 5.44 14.83 -3.00
C LEU A 117 4.05 14.85 -2.34
N MET A 118 3.84 14.00 -1.33
CA MET A 118 2.60 13.95 -0.55
C MET A 118 2.32 15.26 0.20
N ALA A 119 3.38 15.95 0.65
CA ALA A 119 3.25 17.24 1.33
C ALA A 119 2.76 18.37 0.39
N ARG A 120 3.08 18.32 -0.91
CA ARG A 120 2.83 19.43 -1.85
C ARG A 120 1.63 19.26 -2.77
N VAL A 121 1.40 18.06 -3.32
CA VAL A 121 0.47 17.85 -4.45
C VAL A 121 -0.92 17.35 -3.99
N GLY A 122 -1.04 16.90 -2.75
CA GLY A 122 -2.26 16.37 -2.17
C GLY A 122 -2.51 14.89 -2.52
N ARG A 123 -2.92 14.12 -1.51
CA ARG A 123 -2.98 12.64 -1.53
C ARG A 123 -3.88 12.08 -2.62
N ARG A 124 -5.08 12.64 -2.80
CA ARG A 124 -6.06 12.14 -3.80
C ARG A 124 -5.55 12.28 -5.24
N LYS A 125 -4.92 13.41 -5.59
CA LYS A 125 -4.42 13.63 -6.95
C LYS A 125 -3.29 12.65 -7.27
N ILE A 126 -2.35 12.48 -6.35
CA ILE A 126 -1.24 11.53 -6.49
C ILE A 126 -1.77 10.11 -6.68
N TYR A 127 -2.77 9.69 -5.89
CA TYR A 127 -3.33 8.35 -5.99
C TYR A 127 -4.00 8.08 -7.35
N VAL A 128 -4.85 8.99 -7.82
CA VAL A 128 -5.60 8.81 -9.08
C VAL A 128 -4.65 8.86 -10.29
N TRP A 129 -3.74 9.83 -10.34
CA TRP A 129 -2.76 9.95 -11.42
C TRP A 129 -1.74 8.82 -11.39
N GLY A 130 -1.31 8.39 -10.19
CA GLY A 130 -0.45 7.23 -10.02
C GLY A 130 -1.08 5.96 -10.56
N LEU A 131 -2.34 5.68 -10.19
CA LEU A 131 -3.08 4.55 -10.74
C LEU A 131 -3.20 4.60 -12.27
N PHE A 132 -3.50 5.78 -12.84
CA PHE A 132 -3.57 5.94 -14.29
C PHE A 132 -2.22 5.62 -14.96
N LEU A 133 -1.13 6.17 -14.43
CA LEU A 133 0.21 5.94 -14.97
C LEU A 133 0.63 4.48 -14.86
N LEU A 134 0.33 3.82 -13.74
CA LEU A 134 0.59 2.39 -13.56
C LEU A 134 -0.19 1.53 -14.55
N THR A 135 -1.47 1.85 -14.80
CA THR A 135 -2.28 1.16 -15.81
C THR A 135 -1.67 1.32 -17.20
N VAL A 136 -1.19 2.51 -17.57
CA VAL A 136 -0.53 2.74 -18.86
C VAL A 136 0.76 1.91 -18.97
N ILE A 137 1.60 1.90 -17.93
CA ILE A 137 2.85 1.13 -17.93
C ILE A 137 2.56 -0.37 -18.09
N LEU A 138 1.62 -0.92 -17.29
CA LEU A 138 1.24 -2.32 -17.37
C LEU A 138 0.63 -2.69 -18.74
N PHE A 139 -0.19 -1.80 -19.31
CA PHE A 139 -0.75 -1.99 -20.65
C PHE A 139 0.34 -2.07 -21.72
N VAL A 140 1.33 -1.17 -21.68
CA VAL A 140 2.47 -1.17 -22.60
C VAL A 140 3.30 -2.44 -22.43
N THR A 141 3.58 -2.86 -21.19
CA THR A 141 4.29 -4.11 -20.89
C THR A 141 3.52 -5.33 -21.43
N GLY A 142 2.20 -5.36 -21.29
CA GLY A 142 1.33 -6.40 -21.85
C GLY A 142 1.40 -6.47 -23.37
N CYS A 143 1.37 -5.31 -24.05
CA CYS A 143 1.54 -5.22 -25.51
C CYS A 143 2.89 -5.77 -25.99
N LEU A 144 3.97 -5.50 -25.26
CA LEU A 144 5.30 -6.05 -25.56
C LEU A 144 5.40 -7.57 -25.34
N GLY A 145 4.48 -8.15 -24.56
CA GLY A 145 4.34 -9.59 -24.39
C GLY A 145 3.60 -10.32 -25.52
N ILE A 146 3.05 -9.62 -26.52
CA ILE A 146 2.32 -10.22 -27.66
C ILE A 146 3.24 -10.87 -28.70
N PRO A 147 4.30 -10.18 -29.19
CA PRO A 147 5.21 -10.74 -30.19
C PRO A 147 6.07 -11.89 -29.64
N PRO A 148 6.68 -12.72 -30.51
CA PRO A 148 7.59 -13.79 -30.08
C PRO A 148 8.76 -13.24 -29.26
N LYS A 149 9.24 -14.06 -28.32
CA LYS A 149 10.32 -13.70 -27.39
C LYS A 149 11.58 -13.33 -28.18
N ALA A 150 12.12 -12.14 -27.90
CA ALA A 150 13.37 -11.65 -28.46
C ALA A 150 14.21 -11.06 -27.32
N PRO A 151 15.54 -11.24 -27.33
CA PRO A 151 16.40 -10.81 -26.22
C PRO A 151 16.29 -9.31 -25.95
N SER A 152 16.15 -8.46 -26.98
CA SER A 152 15.92 -7.03 -26.79
C SER A 152 14.62 -6.72 -26.03
N ARG A 153 13.57 -7.48 -26.31
CA ARG A 153 12.22 -7.28 -25.77
C ARG A 153 12.13 -7.74 -24.31
N SER A 154 12.91 -8.75 -23.93
CA SER A 154 13.05 -9.19 -22.54
C SER A 154 13.65 -8.10 -21.64
N TRP A 155 14.66 -7.38 -22.13
CA TRP A 155 15.25 -6.23 -21.44
C TRP A 155 14.29 -5.03 -21.38
N GLU A 156 13.53 -4.77 -22.45
CA GLU A 156 12.48 -3.74 -22.46
C GLU A 156 11.42 -4.00 -21.39
N ILE A 157 10.89 -5.23 -21.33
CA ILE A 157 9.91 -5.66 -20.32
C ILE A 157 10.49 -5.53 -18.90
N GLY A 158 11.75 -5.94 -18.70
CA GLY A 158 12.43 -5.80 -17.42
C GLY A 158 12.55 -4.34 -16.96
N SER A 159 12.96 -3.46 -17.86
CA SER A 159 13.10 -2.02 -17.58
C SER A 159 11.76 -1.35 -17.26
N LEU A 160 10.67 -1.72 -17.96
CA LEU A 160 9.34 -1.20 -17.67
C LEU A 160 8.82 -1.65 -16.31
N LEU A 161 9.20 -2.84 -15.83
CA LEU A 161 8.84 -3.29 -14.49
C LEU A 161 9.59 -2.51 -13.39
N LEU A 162 10.84 -2.10 -13.65
CA LEU A 162 11.56 -1.17 -12.78
C LEU A 162 10.87 0.20 -12.71
N VAL A 163 10.48 0.75 -13.86
CA VAL A 163 9.75 2.03 -13.94
C VAL A 163 8.39 1.93 -13.24
N TYR A 164 7.69 0.80 -13.43
CA TYR A 164 6.45 0.49 -12.72
C TYR A 164 6.67 0.50 -11.21
N THR A 165 7.70 -0.19 -10.71
CA THR A 165 8.01 -0.26 -9.28
C THR A 165 8.32 1.12 -8.70
N PHE A 166 9.19 1.89 -9.36
CA PHE A 166 9.51 3.26 -8.95
C PHE A 166 8.26 4.15 -8.90
N THR A 167 7.42 4.08 -9.94
CA THR A 167 6.17 4.85 -10.03
C THR A 167 5.18 4.43 -8.94
N TYR A 168 5.10 3.15 -8.62
CA TYR A 168 4.22 2.62 -7.59
C TYR A 168 4.67 3.10 -6.20
N ASP A 169 5.97 3.03 -5.90
CA ASP A 169 6.51 3.40 -4.59
C ASP A 169 6.57 4.91 -4.34
N ILE A 170 6.65 5.74 -5.39
CA ILE A 170 6.53 7.20 -5.23
C ILE A 170 5.08 7.68 -5.11
N THR A 171 4.11 6.93 -5.68
CA THR A 171 2.70 7.35 -5.73
C THR A 171 1.79 6.51 -4.84
N VAL A 172 1.41 5.30 -5.27
CA VAL A 172 0.33 4.51 -4.68
C VAL A 172 0.74 3.88 -3.35
N GLY A 173 1.95 3.33 -3.27
CA GLY A 173 2.47 2.59 -2.10
C GLY A 173 2.37 3.36 -0.77
N PRO A 174 2.86 4.60 -0.67
CA PRO A 174 2.79 5.37 0.58
C PRO A 174 1.46 6.10 0.76
N VAL A 175 0.82 6.52 -0.34
CA VAL A 175 -0.42 7.32 -0.27
C VAL A 175 -1.61 6.50 0.20
N TYR A 176 -1.68 5.19 -0.08
CA TYR A 176 -2.84 4.40 0.35
C TYR A 176 -2.94 4.28 1.89
N TYR A 177 -1.81 4.09 2.60
CA TYR A 177 -1.80 4.00 4.07
C TYR A 177 -2.36 5.27 4.70
N SER A 178 -1.99 6.40 4.10
CA SER A 178 -2.48 7.72 4.44
C SER A 178 -3.99 7.86 4.16
N LEU A 179 -4.45 7.45 2.97
CA LEU A 179 -5.85 7.57 2.56
C LEU A 179 -6.79 6.72 3.42
N VAL A 180 -6.41 5.47 3.71
CA VAL A 180 -7.22 4.55 4.52
C VAL A 180 -7.40 5.05 5.97
N ALA A 181 -6.46 5.82 6.49
CA ALA A 181 -6.58 6.44 7.81
C ALA A 181 -7.48 7.70 7.81
N GLU A 182 -7.55 8.42 6.69
CA GLU A 182 -8.25 9.70 6.55
C GLU A 182 -9.70 9.57 6.07
N LEU A 183 -10.03 8.55 5.29
CA LEU A 183 -11.38 8.33 4.74
C LEU A 183 -12.46 8.02 5.80
N PRO A 184 -12.19 7.22 6.86
CA PRO A 184 -13.20 6.87 7.84
C PRO A 184 -13.61 8.05 8.73
N SER A 185 -14.84 8.01 9.25
CA SER A 185 -15.24 8.86 10.38
C SER A 185 -14.40 8.54 11.62
N SER A 186 -13.99 9.54 12.41
CA SER A 186 -13.22 9.35 13.65
C SER A 186 -13.88 8.32 14.58
N ARG A 187 -15.21 8.31 14.64
CA ARG A 187 -16.01 7.37 15.45
C ARG A 187 -15.92 5.90 15.01
N LEU A 188 -15.68 5.64 13.73
CA LEU A 188 -15.62 4.28 13.15
C LEU A 188 -14.26 3.97 12.53
N ARG A 189 -13.24 4.82 12.79
CA ARG A 189 -11.95 4.79 12.09
C ARG A 189 -11.27 3.45 12.24
N GLN A 190 -11.03 3.04 13.47
CA GLN A 190 -10.32 1.79 13.76
C GLN A 190 -11.01 0.58 13.13
N ARG A 191 -12.34 0.51 13.21
CA ARG A 191 -13.11 -0.61 12.63
C ARG A 191 -13.16 -0.62 11.13
N THR A 192 -13.26 0.56 10.51
CA THR A 192 -13.22 0.68 9.05
C THR A 192 -11.86 0.24 8.51
N ILE A 193 -10.78 0.64 9.18
CA ILE A 193 -9.41 0.20 8.83
C ILE A 193 -9.32 -1.34 8.96
N VAL A 194 -9.82 -1.92 10.06
CA VAL A 194 -9.81 -3.39 10.22
C VAL A 194 -10.61 -4.09 9.12
N LEU A 195 -11.82 -3.61 8.79
CA LEU A 195 -12.62 -4.18 7.70
C LEU A 195 -11.90 -4.10 6.36
N ALA A 196 -11.30 -2.94 6.06
CA ALA A 196 -10.54 -2.74 4.84
C ALA A 196 -9.34 -3.70 4.79
N ARG A 197 -8.66 -4.00 5.92
CA ARG A 197 -7.50 -4.92 5.95
C ARG A 197 -7.92 -6.34 5.64
N ASN A 198 -9.04 -6.75 6.23
CA ASN A 198 -9.60 -8.07 5.97
C ASN A 198 -10.01 -8.19 4.49
N ALA A 199 -10.63 -7.16 3.91
CA ALA A 199 -10.95 -7.15 2.49
C ALA A 199 -9.70 -7.26 1.60
N TYR A 200 -8.64 -6.51 1.92
CA TYR A 200 -7.33 -6.63 1.27
C TYR A 200 -6.76 -8.05 1.39
N ASN A 201 -6.81 -8.68 2.55
CA ASN A 201 -6.25 -10.03 2.75
C ASN A 201 -7.06 -11.09 1.99
N ILE A 202 -8.40 -11.02 2.02
CA ILE A 202 -9.27 -11.97 1.32
C ILE A 202 -9.04 -11.89 -0.19
N VAL A 203 -9.09 -10.67 -0.74
CA VAL A 203 -8.82 -10.46 -2.18
C VAL A 203 -7.36 -10.73 -2.49
N GLY A 204 -6.44 -10.40 -1.59
CA GLY A 204 -5.01 -10.69 -1.66
C GLY A 204 -4.71 -12.15 -1.89
N VAL A 205 -5.27 -13.01 -1.04
CA VAL A 205 -5.13 -14.46 -1.16
C VAL A 205 -5.80 -14.95 -2.45
N ALA A 206 -7.03 -14.55 -2.75
CA ALA A 206 -7.70 -15.00 -3.96
C ALA A 206 -6.98 -14.57 -5.24
N TYR A 207 -6.64 -13.28 -5.36
CA TYR A 207 -6.03 -12.69 -6.55
C TYR A 207 -4.59 -13.16 -6.75
N THR A 208 -3.76 -13.14 -5.69
CA THR A 208 -2.35 -13.51 -5.81
C THR A 208 -2.18 -15.01 -6.08
N ASN A 209 -3.01 -15.86 -5.47
CA ASN A 209 -2.93 -17.30 -5.71
C ASN A 209 -3.52 -17.70 -7.06
N ILE A 210 -4.62 -17.07 -7.50
CA ILE A 210 -5.25 -17.45 -8.78
C ILE A 210 -4.54 -16.77 -9.93
N ILE A 211 -4.46 -15.43 -9.95
CA ILE A 211 -3.90 -14.70 -11.09
C ILE A 211 -2.38 -14.69 -11.02
N GLY A 212 -1.77 -14.33 -9.89
CA GLY A 212 -0.30 -14.23 -9.78
C GLY A 212 0.41 -15.55 -10.10
N LEU A 213 0.08 -16.62 -9.39
CA LEU A 213 0.76 -17.91 -9.53
C LEU A 213 0.34 -18.69 -10.79
N TYR A 214 -0.93 -18.71 -11.21
CA TYR A 214 -1.30 -19.47 -12.42
C TYR A 214 -0.98 -18.73 -13.72
N SER A 215 -1.04 -17.39 -13.76
CA SER A 215 -0.73 -16.63 -14.99
C SER A 215 0.75 -16.69 -15.35
N LEU A 216 1.63 -16.73 -14.36
CA LEU A 216 3.08 -16.78 -14.58
C LEU A 216 3.61 -18.21 -14.72
N ASN A 217 2.86 -19.21 -14.24
CA ASN A 217 3.32 -20.60 -14.27
C ASN A 217 3.26 -21.20 -15.71
N PRO A 218 4.40 -21.66 -16.26
CA PRO A 218 4.48 -22.29 -17.58
C PRO A 218 3.61 -23.53 -17.74
N THR A 219 3.37 -24.27 -16.66
CA THR A 219 2.58 -25.50 -16.63
C THR A 219 1.09 -25.25 -16.40
N ALA A 220 0.68 -24.00 -16.18
CA ALA A 220 -0.71 -23.59 -16.02
C ALA A 220 -1.15 -22.68 -17.17
N TRP A 221 -1.38 -21.38 -16.93
CA TRP A 221 -1.92 -20.48 -17.97
C TRP A 221 -0.84 -19.91 -18.89
N ASN A 222 0.44 -19.92 -18.47
CA ASN A 222 1.59 -19.51 -19.28
C ASN A 222 1.38 -18.17 -20.02
N TRP A 223 0.83 -17.18 -19.33
CA TRP A 223 0.62 -15.86 -19.91
C TRP A 223 1.91 -15.04 -19.92
N GLY A 224 2.89 -15.37 -19.07
CA GLY A 224 4.19 -14.69 -19.03
C GLY A 224 4.01 -13.17 -18.96
N ALA A 225 4.62 -12.41 -19.86
CA ALA A 225 4.46 -10.95 -19.91
C ALA A 225 3.03 -10.46 -20.26
N LYS A 226 2.18 -11.29 -20.88
CA LYS A 226 0.76 -10.95 -21.16
C LYS A 226 -0.08 -10.89 -19.89
N SER A 227 0.41 -11.45 -18.78
CA SER A 227 -0.25 -11.30 -17.47
C SER A 227 -0.37 -9.83 -17.06
N ALA A 228 0.52 -8.94 -17.54
CA ALA A 228 0.47 -7.51 -17.27
C ALA A 228 -0.80 -6.80 -17.80
N PHE A 229 -1.62 -7.44 -18.63
CA PHE A 229 -2.93 -6.89 -19.00
C PHE A 229 -3.97 -6.92 -17.87
N PHE A 230 -3.76 -7.75 -16.84
CA PHE A 230 -4.72 -8.03 -15.78
C PHE A 230 -4.15 -7.67 -14.41
#